data_AF-A0A2V5ME55-F1
#
_entry.id   AF-A0A2V5ME55-F1
#
_cell.length_a   1.000
_cell.length_b   1.000
_cell.length_c   1.000
_cell.angle_alpha   90.00
_cell.angle_beta   90.00
_cell.angle_gamma   90.00
#
_symmetry.space_group_name_H-M   'P 1'
#
loop_
_entity.id
_entity.type
_entity.pdbx_description
1 polymer ?
#
loop_
_entity_poly.entity_id
_entity_poly.type
_entity_poly.pdbx_seq_one_letter_code
_entity_poly.pdbx_strand_id
1 'polypeptide(L)'
;VRDLRFLLDQWRKVEQEIRDHPAPHRVFEEPDLIERTVRDFLTEEIDEVVCDDRNALDRMGALIGDISRRSRNRLHFYDGATPIFETFGVQKQIDDAFHRQVWLRCGGYIVIDETEALVAIDVNTGRNKGARDVEKTILQTNLEAADEIARQLRLRNVGGLIISDFIDMKSRKDQQLVYQLMRERLKRDKAKTHVLPISSLGLIEMTRQRAQESLSDSIYQNCPYCQGRGVVKTSMTTSVELHRTLNTVMRRYQEEVHEFRVILNPDVLKRLREEDEELLIELERRYASKLMFRGDPTFHQEKFVITDASNGAELRV
;
A
#
# COMPACT_ATOMS: atom_id res chain seq x y z
N VAL A 1 35.65 -10.11 7.09
CA VAL A 1 36.95 -9.42 7.30
C VAL A 1 36.98 -8.02 6.69
N ARG A 2 36.52 -7.81 5.44
CA ARG A 2 36.42 -6.45 4.84
C ARG A 2 35.44 -5.51 5.57
N ASP A 3 34.30 -6.05 6.00
CA ASP A 3 33.22 -5.27 6.62
C ASP A 3 33.61 -4.69 8.01
N LEU A 4 34.22 -5.53 8.87
CA LEU A 4 34.72 -5.08 10.19
C LEU A 4 35.76 -3.97 10.07
N ARG A 5 36.67 -4.06 9.09
CA ARG A 5 37.70 -3.05 8.87
C ARG A 5 37.08 -1.70 8.49
N PHE A 6 36.07 -1.72 7.61
CA PHE A 6 35.35 -0.51 7.21
C PHE A 6 34.67 0.15 8.42
N LEU A 7 33.98 -0.64 9.26
CA LEU A 7 33.33 -0.13 10.47
C LEU A 7 34.34 0.48 11.46
N LEU A 8 35.51 -0.14 11.64
CA LEU A 8 36.56 0.39 12.51
C LEU A 8 37.17 1.69 11.99
N ASP A 9 37.36 1.82 10.68
CA ASP A 9 37.87 3.07 10.08
C ASP A 9 36.81 4.19 10.15
N GLN A 10 35.53 3.87 9.96
CA GLN A 10 34.44 4.83 10.22
C GLN A 10 34.42 5.27 11.69
N TRP A 11 34.53 4.33 12.63
CA TRP A 11 34.54 4.66 14.06
C TRP A 11 35.68 5.61 14.43
N ARG A 12 36.89 5.37 13.91
CA ARG A 12 38.04 6.25 14.13
C ARG A 12 37.83 7.67 13.59
N LYS A 13 37.18 7.81 12.42
CA LYS A 13 36.83 9.13 11.87
C LYS A 13 35.85 9.86 12.78
N VAL A 14 34.83 9.17 13.28
CA VAL A 14 33.88 9.75 14.25
C VAL A 14 34.59 10.20 15.53
N GLU A 15 35.47 9.37 16.10
CA GLU A 15 36.28 9.74 17.28
C GLU A 15 37.21 10.93 17.03
N GLN A 16 37.68 11.11 15.80
CA GLN A 16 38.50 12.25 15.42
C GLN A 16 37.64 13.52 15.29
N GLU A 17 36.51 13.47 14.61
CA GLU A 17 35.57 14.60 14.48
C GLU A 17 35.09 15.12 15.84
N ILE A 18 34.84 14.20 16.80
CA ILE A 18 34.48 14.55 18.19
C ILE A 18 35.60 15.30 18.91
N ARG A 19 36.86 14.93 18.67
CA ARG A 19 38.02 15.54 19.35
C ARG A 19 38.40 16.89 18.76
N ASP A 20 38.29 17.02 17.44
CA ASP A 20 38.82 18.16 16.70
C ASP A 20 37.83 19.34 16.62
N HIS A 21 36.53 19.12 16.87
CA HIS A 21 35.49 20.14 16.74
C HIS A 21 34.64 20.33 18.01
N PRO A 22 34.40 21.57 18.47
CA PRO A 22 33.49 21.85 19.57
C PRO A 22 32.02 21.67 19.16
N ALA A 23 31.16 21.33 20.13
CA ALA A 23 29.74 21.12 19.89
C ALA A 23 28.95 22.44 19.63
N PRO A 24 27.84 22.41 18.86
CA PRO A 24 27.29 21.26 18.13
C PRO A 24 27.96 21.06 16.76
N HIS A 25 28.40 19.83 16.47
CA HIS A 25 29.02 19.45 15.20
C HIS A 25 28.50 18.08 14.74
N ARG A 26 28.33 17.90 13.43
CA ARG A 26 27.87 16.64 12.84
C ARG A 26 29.07 15.72 12.63
N VAL A 27 29.21 14.73 13.50
CA VAL A 27 30.35 13.78 13.50
C VAL A 27 30.13 12.58 12.59
N PHE A 28 28.87 12.29 12.23
CA PHE A 28 28.49 11.21 11.34
C PHE A 28 27.21 11.59 10.60
N GLU A 29 27.12 11.21 9.34
CA GLU A 29 25.92 11.31 8.52
C GLU A 29 25.60 9.91 8.00
N GLU A 30 24.33 9.51 8.07
CA GLU A 30 23.95 8.22 7.49
C GLU A 30 24.17 8.23 5.98
N PRO A 31 24.68 7.13 5.40
CA PRO A 31 24.92 7.05 3.97
C PRO A 31 23.65 7.32 3.18
N ASP A 32 23.77 8.18 2.16
CA ASP A 32 22.66 8.48 1.25
C ASP A 32 22.35 7.30 0.32
N LEU A 33 21.35 7.46 -0.55
CA LEU A 33 20.93 6.41 -1.47
C LEU A 33 22.08 5.91 -2.36
N ILE A 34 22.98 6.78 -2.80
CA ILE A 34 24.09 6.43 -3.68
C ILE A 34 25.08 5.55 -2.91
N GLU A 35 25.49 5.99 -1.73
CA GLU A 35 26.42 5.24 -0.89
C GLU A 35 25.86 3.89 -0.46
N ARG A 36 24.58 3.84 -0.07
CA ARG A 36 23.87 2.60 0.24
C ARG A 36 23.80 1.68 -0.97
N THR A 37 23.52 2.22 -2.14
CA THR A 37 23.43 1.42 -3.38
C THR A 37 24.77 0.77 -3.69
N VAL A 38 25.86 1.54 -3.61
CA VAL A 38 27.22 1.04 -3.79
C VAL A 38 27.58 -0.03 -2.76
N ARG A 39 27.35 0.24 -1.48
CA ARG A 39 27.69 -0.70 -0.40
C ARG A 39 26.88 -2.00 -0.48
N ASP A 40 25.58 -1.88 -0.72
CA ASP A 40 24.65 -2.99 -0.53
C ASP A 40 24.43 -3.81 -1.83
N PHE A 41 24.68 -3.25 -3.01
CA PHE A 41 24.36 -3.92 -4.27
C PHE A 41 25.57 -4.24 -5.15
N LEU A 42 26.71 -3.56 -5.06
CA LEU A 42 27.89 -3.92 -5.86
C LEU A 42 28.56 -5.21 -5.35
N THR A 43 27.97 -6.34 -5.75
CA THR A 43 28.52 -7.68 -5.56
C THR A 43 29.28 -8.13 -6.81
N GLU A 44 30.00 -9.25 -6.71
CA GLU A 44 30.69 -9.83 -7.86
C GLU A 44 29.71 -10.30 -8.96
N GLU A 45 28.46 -10.59 -8.58
CA GLU A 45 27.37 -11.04 -9.47
C GLU A 45 26.77 -9.92 -10.32
N ILE A 46 27.03 -8.65 -10.01
CA ILE A 46 26.57 -7.52 -10.85
C ILE A 46 27.53 -7.32 -12.01
N ASP A 47 27.01 -7.42 -13.24
CA ASP A 47 27.78 -7.19 -14.45
C ASP A 47 27.98 -5.68 -14.72
N GLU A 48 26.91 -4.89 -14.58
CA GLU A 48 26.87 -3.47 -14.95
C GLU A 48 26.03 -2.65 -13.97
N VAL A 49 26.46 -1.41 -13.69
CA VAL A 49 25.71 -0.39 -12.97
C VAL A 49 25.58 0.83 -13.87
N VAL A 50 24.36 1.14 -14.27
CA VAL A 50 24.04 2.20 -15.23
C VAL A 50 23.43 3.39 -14.49
N CYS A 51 23.88 4.60 -14.76
CA CYS A 51 23.38 5.84 -14.16
C CYS A 51 23.25 6.95 -15.20
N ASP A 52 22.12 7.66 -15.19
CA ASP A 52 21.80 8.78 -16.07
C ASP A 52 22.14 10.16 -15.47
N ASP A 53 22.63 10.21 -14.23
CA ASP A 53 23.16 11.43 -13.59
C ASP A 53 24.68 11.36 -13.47
N ARG A 54 25.36 12.33 -14.10
CA ARG A 54 26.83 12.36 -14.15
C ARG A 54 27.47 12.63 -12.79
N ASN A 55 26.87 13.49 -11.97
CA ASN A 55 27.38 13.80 -10.65
C ASN A 55 27.27 12.58 -9.73
N ALA A 56 26.15 11.85 -9.81
CA ALA A 56 25.93 10.62 -9.08
C ALA A 56 26.93 9.53 -9.49
N LEU A 57 27.17 9.36 -10.79
CA LEU A 57 28.16 8.40 -11.31
C LEU A 57 29.59 8.72 -10.83
N ASP A 58 29.98 9.99 -10.86
CA ASP A 58 31.30 10.43 -10.38
C ASP A 58 31.46 10.18 -8.87
N ARG A 59 30.40 10.46 -8.08
CA ARG A 59 30.34 10.14 -6.64
C ARG A 59 30.46 8.63 -6.39
N MET A 60 29.71 7.80 -7.13
CA MET A 60 29.82 6.33 -7.06
C MET A 60 31.25 5.87 -7.38
N GLY A 61 31.87 6.44 -8.41
CA GLY A 61 33.22 6.09 -8.84
C GLY A 61 34.28 6.43 -7.80
N ALA A 62 34.12 7.54 -7.08
CA ALA A 62 34.98 7.90 -5.94
C ALA A 62 34.85 6.89 -4.79
N LEU A 63 33.62 6.59 -4.37
CA LEU A 63 33.33 5.65 -3.28
C LEU A 63 33.84 4.22 -3.57
N ILE A 64 33.66 3.74 -4.81
CA ILE A 64 34.12 2.42 -5.23
C ILE A 64 35.64 2.39 -5.39
N GLY A 65 36.25 3.51 -5.78
CA GLY A 65 37.70 3.65 -5.94
C GLY A 65 38.47 3.25 -4.68
N ASP A 66 37.91 3.55 -3.51
CA ASP A 66 38.49 3.22 -2.21
C ASP A 66 38.38 1.72 -1.86
N ILE A 67 37.48 0.98 -2.50
CA ILE A 67 37.17 -0.42 -2.19
C ILE A 67 37.75 -1.38 -3.24
N SER A 68 37.53 -1.11 -4.53
CA SER A 68 37.86 -2.02 -5.64
C SER A 68 37.92 -1.29 -6.99
N ARG A 69 39.11 -1.24 -7.61
CA ARG A 69 39.27 -0.73 -8.98
C ARG A 69 38.52 -1.55 -10.03
N ARG A 70 38.38 -2.86 -9.85
CA ARG A 70 37.66 -3.74 -10.80
C ARG A 70 36.17 -3.39 -10.86
N SER A 71 35.59 -3.04 -9.72
CA SER A 71 34.18 -2.66 -9.61
C SER A 71 33.89 -1.30 -10.25
N ARG A 72 34.89 -0.40 -10.31
CA ARG A 72 34.76 0.90 -10.97
C ARG A 72 34.53 0.79 -12.48
N ASN A 73 35.11 -0.24 -13.12
CA ASN A 73 34.95 -0.46 -14.56
C ASN A 73 33.53 -0.94 -14.95
N ARG A 74 32.67 -1.25 -13.97
CA ARG A 74 31.27 -1.64 -14.17
C ARG A 74 30.30 -0.45 -14.11
N LEU A 75 30.81 0.76 -13.86
CA LEU A 75 30.00 1.98 -13.82
C LEU A 75 29.89 2.56 -15.23
N HIS A 76 28.67 2.71 -15.73
CA HIS A 76 28.39 3.24 -17.07
C HIS A 76 27.44 4.43 -17.00
N PHE A 77 27.81 5.51 -17.70
CA PHE A 77 26.94 6.65 -17.89
C PHE A 77 25.94 6.33 -19.00
N TYR A 78 24.67 6.62 -18.74
CA TYR A 78 23.62 6.54 -19.74
C TYR A 78 23.24 7.94 -20.22
N ASP A 79 23.44 8.19 -21.52
CA ASP A 79 23.17 9.47 -22.18
C ASP A 79 22.09 9.36 -23.27
N GLY A 80 21.32 8.27 -23.26
CA GLY A 80 20.24 8.05 -24.20
C GLY A 80 19.08 9.04 -24.01
N ALA A 81 18.37 9.32 -25.10
CA ALA A 81 17.24 10.26 -25.08
C ALA A 81 16.00 9.72 -24.34
N THR A 82 15.84 8.39 -24.29
CA THR A 82 14.75 7.72 -23.59
C THR A 82 15.15 7.54 -22.12
N PRO A 83 14.25 7.74 -21.14
CA PRO A 83 14.58 7.50 -19.73
C PRO A 83 15.20 6.12 -19.48
N ILE A 84 16.16 6.05 -18.55
CA ILE A 84 16.93 4.83 -18.27
C ILE A 84 16.02 3.63 -17.93
N PHE A 85 15.03 3.81 -17.06
CA PHE A 85 14.12 2.73 -16.67
C PHE A 85 13.19 2.26 -17.79
N GLU A 86 12.81 3.14 -18.71
CA GLU A 86 12.03 2.75 -19.88
C GLU A 86 12.87 1.93 -20.85
N THR A 87 14.11 2.35 -21.09
CA THR A 87 15.06 1.64 -21.96
C THR A 87 15.29 0.19 -21.53
N PHE A 88 15.38 -0.05 -20.22
CA PHE A 88 15.56 -1.39 -19.66
C PHE A 88 14.24 -2.11 -19.30
N GLY A 89 13.08 -1.53 -19.61
CA GLY A 89 11.76 -2.13 -19.31
C GLY A 89 11.49 -2.32 -17.81
N VAL A 90 12.15 -1.52 -16.96
CA VAL A 90 11.98 -1.52 -15.50
C VAL A 90 10.81 -0.65 -15.08
N GLN A 91 10.54 0.45 -15.80
CA GLN A 91 9.49 1.40 -15.43
C GLN A 91 8.13 0.72 -15.23
N LYS A 92 7.71 -0.09 -16.21
CA LYS A 92 6.46 -0.85 -16.11
C LYS A 92 6.41 -1.76 -14.88
N GLN A 93 7.53 -2.39 -14.51
CA GLN A 93 7.58 -3.26 -13.34
C GLN A 93 7.49 -2.47 -12.03
N ILE A 94 8.00 -1.24 -12.00
CA ILE A 94 7.85 -0.31 -10.87
C ILE A 94 6.37 0.07 -10.73
N ASP A 95 5.73 0.47 -11.82
CA ASP A 95 4.31 0.85 -11.82
C ASP A 95 3.43 -0.34 -11.39
N ASP A 96 3.68 -1.52 -11.94
CA ASP A 96 2.98 -2.77 -11.60
C ASP A 96 3.22 -3.19 -10.14
N ALA A 97 4.38 -2.85 -9.54
CA ALA A 97 4.73 -3.23 -8.18
C ALA A 97 3.86 -2.57 -7.11
N PHE A 98 3.10 -1.51 -7.41
CA PHE A 98 2.20 -0.88 -6.45
C PHE A 98 0.73 -1.20 -6.66
N HIS A 99 0.40 -1.97 -7.69
CA HIS A 99 -0.98 -2.38 -7.92
C HIS A 99 -1.43 -3.37 -6.83
N ARG A 100 -2.68 -3.23 -6.36
CA ARG A 100 -3.27 -4.21 -5.43
C ARG A 100 -3.25 -5.63 -5.99
N GLN A 101 -3.42 -5.77 -7.31
CA GLN A 101 -3.42 -7.05 -8.03
C GLN A 101 -2.19 -7.17 -8.93
N VAL A 102 -1.49 -8.31 -8.85
CA VAL A 102 -0.30 -8.60 -9.65
C VAL A 102 -0.52 -9.88 -10.47
N TRP A 103 -0.39 -9.79 -11.79
CA TRP A 103 -0.60 -10.93 -12.69
C TRP A 103 0.61 -11.86 -12.73
N LEU A 104 0.34 -13.16 -12.72
CA LEU A 104 1.31 -14.24 -12.89
C LEU A 104 1.43 -14.61 -14.37
N ARG A 105 2.55 -15.23 -14.75
CA ARG A 105 2.84 -15.60 -16.16
C ARG A 105 1.86 -16.64 -16.67
N CYS A 106 1.40 -17.55 -15.81
CA CYS A 106 0.38 -18.54 -16.12
C CYS A 106 -1.02 -17.96 -16.33
N GLY A 107 -1.25 -16.66 -16.05
CA GLY A 107 -2.56 -16.03 -16.15
C GLY A 107 -3.40 -16.08 -14.85
N GLY A 108 -2.82 -16.62 -13.78
CA GLY A 108 -3.28 -16.36 -12.40
C GLY A 108 -2.90 -14.96 -11.93
N TYR A 109 -3.24 -14.62 -10.70
CA TYR A 109 -2.84 -13.35 -10.09
C TYR A 109 -2.78 -13.48 -8.57
N ILE A 110 -1.99 -12.63 -7.93
CA ILE A 110 -2.00 -12.43 -6.48
C ILE A 110 -2.64 -11.08 -6.14
N VAL A 111 -3.31 -11.02 -5.00
CA VAL A 111 -3.87 -9.79 -4.42
C VAL A 111 -3.15 -9.52 -3.12
N ILE A 112 -2.64 -8.32 -2.92
CA ILE A 112 -1.89 -7.92 -1.72
C ILE A 112 -2.69 -6.84 -1.00
N ASP A 113 -3.14 -7.15 0.21
CA ASP A 113 -3.89 -6.26 1.09
C ASP A 113 -3.09 -5.98 2.36
N GLU A 114 -2.66 -4.73 2.52
CA GLU A 114 -2.00 -4.26 3.73
C GLU A 114 -3.07 -3.77 4.72
N THR A 115 -3.09 -4.36 5.92
CA THR A 115 -3.98 -3.96 7.03
C THR A 115 -3.15 -3.39 8.18
N GLU A 116 -3.82 -2.91 9.23
CA GLU A 116 -3.15 -2.36 10.41
C GLU A 116 -2.20 -3.37 11.08
N ALA A 117 -2.61 -4.63 11.23
CA ALA A 117 -1.87 -5.63 12.00
C ALA A 117 -1.02 -6.56 11.13
N LEU A 118 -1.46 -6.85 9.91
CA LEU A 118 -0.85 -7.85 9.05
C LEU A 118 -1.06 -7.55 7.56
N VAL A 119 -0.29 -8.22 6.72
CA VAL A 119 -0.47 -8.20 5.27
C VAL A 119 -1.06 -9.52 4.82
N ALA A 120 -2.22 -9.47 4.16
CA ALA A 120 -2.89 -10.62 3.59
C ALA A 120 -2.59 -10.70 2.09
N ILE A 121 -2.25 -11.90 1.61
CA ILE A 121 -1.97 -12.15 0.21
C ILE A 121 -2.84 -13.31 -0.26
N ASP A 122 -3.65 -13.10 -1.29
CA ASP A 122 -4.56 -14.10 -1.84
C ASP A 122 -4.11 -14.53 -3.25
N VAL A 123 -4.15 -15.83 -3.55
CA VAL A 123 -3.69 -16.41 -4.82
C VAL A 123 -4.87 -16.93 -5.64
N ASN A 124 -5.02 -16.41 -6.85
CA ASN A 124 -6.12 -16.74 -7.75
C ASN A 124 -5.63 -17.38 -9.05
N THR A 125 -6.37 -18.38 -9.54
CA THR A 125 -6.11 -19.02 -10.84
C THR A 125 -6.46 -18.12 -12.03
N GLY A 126 -7.34 -17.13 -11.86
CA GLY A 126 -7.67 -16.14 -12.89
C GLY A 126 -8.07 -16.77 -14.23
N ARG A 127 -7.31 -16.48 -15.28
CA ARG A 127 -7.50 -17.01 -16.65
C ARG A 127 -6.85 -18.39 -16.85
N ASN A 128 -6.06 -18.86 -15.89
CA ASN A 128 -5.40 -20.17 -15.91
C ASN A 128 -6.37 -21.30 -15.56
N LYS A 129 -7.37 -21.54 -16.41
CA LYS A 129 -8.37 -22.62 -16.23
C LYS A 129 -8.17 -23.78 -17.21
N GLY A 130 -6.98 -23.86 -17.84
CA GLY A 130 -6.81 -24.44 -19.16
C GLY A 130 -6.24 -25.86 -19.27
N ALA A 131 -5.88 -26.56 -18.20
CA ALA A 131 -5.36 -27.93 -18.33
C ALA A 131 -6.43 -28.99 -18.05
N ARG A 132 -6.33 -30.15 -18.74
CA ARG A 132 -7.07 -31.38 -18.39
C ARG A 132 -6.79 -31.87 -16.95
N ASP A 133 -5.77 -31.31 -16.30
CA ASP A 133 -5.28 -31.67 -14.97
C ASP A 133 -5.32 -30.44 -14.04
N VAL A 134 -6.37 -30.36 -13.24
CA VAL A 134 -6.63 -29.24 -12.33
C VAL A 134 -5.54 -29.15 -11.24
N GLU A 135 -5.06 -30.29 -10.74
CA GLU A 135 -4.07 -30.33 -9.66
C GLU A 135 -2.72 -29.76 -10.10
N LYS A 136 -2.29 -30.08 -11.33
CA LYS A 136 -1.07 -29.47 -11.91
C LYS A 136 -1.19 -27.97 -12.12
N THR A 137 -2.36 -27.51 -12.54
CA THR A 137 -2.63 -26.08 -12.75
C THR A 137 -2.55 -25.30 -11.44
N ILE A 138 -3.11 -25.87 -10.38
CA ILE A 138 -3.04 -25.32 -9.01
C ILE A 138 -1.58 -25.24 -8.55
N LEU A 139 -0.84 -26.36 -8.63
CA LEU A 139 0.56 -26.38 -8.23
C LEU A 139 1.40 -25.36 -9.00
N GLN A 140 1.25 -25.29 -10.32
CA GLN A 140 1.96 -24.30 -11.14
C GLN A 140 1.64 -22.86 -10.70
N THR A 141 0.35 -22.55 -10.49
CA THR A 141 -0.08 -21.22 -10.05
C THR A 141 0.50 -20.87 -8.69
N ASN A 142 0.48 -21.79 -7.73
CA ASN A 142 1.04 -21.56 -6.40
C ASN A 142 2.58 -21.42 -6.41
N LEU A 143 3.29 -22.15 -7.28
CA LEU A 143 4.74 -21.99 -7.42
C LEU A 143 5.11 -20.62 -8.01
N GLU A 144 4.39 -20.19 -9.05
CA GLU A 144 4.57 -18.84 -9.62
C GLU A 144 4.19 -17.75 -8.61
N ALA A 145 3.13 -17.95 -7.84
CA ALA A 145 2.74 -17.06 -6.77
C ALA A 145 3.82 -16.95 -5.69
N ALA A 146 4.42 -18.05 -5.24
CA ALA A 146 5.48 -18.02 -4.23
C ALA A 146 6.71 -17.22 -4.70
N ASP A 147 7.10 -17.37 -5.97
CA ASP A 147 8.19 -16.58 -6.56
C ASP A 147 7.85 -15.08 -6.59
N GLU A 148 6.64 -14.75 -7.04
CA GLU A 148 6.18 -13.38 -7.19
C GLU A 148 5.94 -12.70 -5.84
N ILE A 149 5.39 -13.39 -4.85
CA ILE A 149 5.21 -12.87 -3.49
C ILE A 149 6.56 -12.49 -2.91
N ALA A 150 7.56 -13.38 -2.96
CA ALA A 150 8.89 -13.07 -2.45
C ALA A 150 9.52 -11.87 -3.16
N ARG A 151 9.24 -11.68 -4.46
CA ARG A 151 9.66 -10.50 -5.23
C ARG A 151 8.95 -9.22 -4.75
N GLN A 152 7.63 -9.25 -4.63
CA GLN A 152 6.80 -8.12 -4.21
C GLN A 152 7.10 -7.65 -2.79
N LEU A 153 7.38 -8.56 -1.86
CA LEU A 153 7.77 -8.21 -0.49
C LEU A 153 9.03 -7.32 -0.46
N ARG A 154 9.98 -7.58 -1.37
CA ARG A 154 11.19 -6.74 -1.51
C ARG A 154 10.89 -5.43 -2.21
N LEU A 155 10.14 -5.46 -3.31
CA LEU A 155 9.85 -4.27 -4.11
C LEU A 155 9.00 -3.24 -3.36
N ARG A 156 8.03 -3.69 -2.57
CA ARG A 156 7.14 -2.83 -1.76
C ARG A 156 7.70 -2.54 -0.36
N ASN A 157 8.83 -3.15 0.00
CA ASN A 157 9.38 -3.14 1.35
C ASN A 157 8.34 -3.56 2.43
N VAL A 158 7.50 -4.55 2.13
CA VAL A 158 6.46 -5.03 3.06
C VAL A 158 7.11 -5.73 4.25
N GLY A 159 6.70 -5.40 5.47
CA GLY A 159 7.24 -6.02 6.68
C GLY A 159 6.21 -6.15 7.81
N GLY A 160 6.53 -6.97 8.79
CA GLY A 160 5.62 -7.38 9.86
C GLY A 160 5.13 -8.81 9.66
N LEU A 161 3.91 -9.09 10.13
CA LEU A 161 3.23 -10.36 9.94
C LEU A 161 2.60 -10.41 8.54
N ILE A 162 2.90 -11.46 7.78
CA ILE A 162 2.38 -11.69 6.44
C ILE A 162 1.71 -13.06 6.42
N ILE A 163 0.51 -13.10 5.88
CA ILE A 163 -0.29 -14.32 5.69
C ILE A 163 -0.55 -14.46 4.19
N SER A 164 -0.21 -15.61 3.62
CA SER A 164 -0.45 -15.93 2.22
C SER A 164 -1.41 -17.11 2.09
N ASP A 165 -2.57 -16.87 1.50
CA ASP A 165 -3.61 -17.84 1.19
C ASP A 165 -3.35 -18.42 -0.21
N PHE A 166 -2.74 -19.61 -0.24
CA PHE A 166 -2.47 -20.32 -1.48
C PHE A 166 -3.68 -21.17 -1.85
N ILE A 167 -3.85 -21.44 -3.15
CA ILE A 167 -4.94 -22.29 -3.63
C ILE A 167 -4.80 -23.69 -3.01
N ASP A 168 -5.91 -24.23 -2.48
CA ASP A 168 -5.94 -25.53 -1.81
C ASP A 168 -5.27 -26.65 -2.62
N MET A 169 -4.29 -27.31 -2.00
CA MET A 169 -3.58 -28.47 -2.55
C MET A 169 -3.86 -29.71 -1.69
N LYS A 170 -4.33 -30.80 -2.31
CA LYS A 170 -4.55 -32.09 -1.62
C LYS A 170 -3.24 -32.83 -1.31
N SER A 171 -2.25 -32.68 -2.19
CA SER A 171 -0.96 -33.36 -2.09
C SER A 171 -0.07 -32.64 -1.08
N ARG A 172 0.34 -33.34 -0.01
CA ARG A 172 1.36 -32.83 0.94
C ARG A 172 2.71 -32.59 0.26
N LYS A 173 3.02 -33.35 -0.78
CA LYS A 173 4.24 -33.15 -1.56
C LYS A 173 4.21 -31.79 -2.26
N ASP A 174 3.07 -31.41 -2.80
CA ASP A 174 2.88 -30.15 -3.54
C ASP A 174 2.93 -28.96 -2.59
N GLN A 175 2.26 -29.08 -1.43
CA GLN A 175 2.38 -28.11 -0.33
C GLN A 175 3.85 -27.89 0.08
N GLN A 176 4.62 -28.98 0.22
CA GLN A 176 6.03 -28.90 0.60
C GLN A 176 6.88 -28.22 -0.49
N LEU A 177 6.58 -28.43 -1.77
CA LEU A 177 7.28 -27.78 -2.88
C LEU A 177 7.08 -26.25 -2.85
N VAL A 178 5.85 -25.80 -2.65
CA VAL A 178 5.53 -24.35 -2.55
C VAL A 178 6.25 -23.73 -1.35
N TYR A 179 6.20 -24.36 -0.18
CA TYR A 179 6.92 -23.91 1.02
C TYR A 179 8.44 -23.84 0.80
N GLN A 180 9.03 -24.86 0.17
CA GLN A 180 10.47 -24.88 -0.10
C GLN A 180 10.88 -23.77 -1.07
N LEU A 181 10.11 -23.56 -2.14
CA LEU A 181 10.37 -22.48 -3.09
C LEU A 181 10.28 -21.12 -2.40
N MET A 182 9.25 -20.88 -1.60
CA MET A 182 9.11 -19.63 -0.85
C MET A 182 10.33 -19.36 0.05
N ARG A 183 10.78 -20.38 0.80
CA ARG A 183 11.99 -20.27 1.62
C ARG A 183 13.25 -20.02 0.81
N GLU A 184 13.40 -20.65 -0.35
CA GLU A 184 14.54 -20.44 -1.24
C GLU A 184 14.58 -19.00 -1.75
N ARG A 185 13.44 -18.46 -2.19
CA ARG A 185 13.36 -17.10 -2.74
C ARG A 185 13.57 -16.02 -1.69
N LEU A 186 13.14 -16.25 -0.45
CA LEU A 186 13.36 -15.31 0.65
C LEU A 186 14.80 -15.30 1.18
N LYS A 187 15.63 -16.32 0.91
CA LYS A 187 17.07 -16.28 1.25
C LYS A 187 17.83 -15.14 0.56
N ARG A 188 17.31 -14.65 -0.56
CA ARG A 188 17.86 -13.49 -1.29
C ARG A 188 17.45 -12.15 -0.68
N ASP A 189 16.53 -12.16 0.29
CA ASP A 189 16.11 -10.96 1.00
C ASP A 189 17.16 -10.55 2.02
N LYS A 190 17.42 -9.24 2.11
CA LYS A 190 18.32 -8.67 3.11
C LYS A 190 17.64 -8.56 4.47
N ALA A 191 16.32 -8.38 4.49
CA ALA A 191 15.53 -8.36 5.71
C ALA A 191 15.47 -9.77 6.31
N LYS A 192 15.53 -9.89 7.64
CA LYS A 192 15.35 -11.18 8.31
C LYS A 192 13.92 -11.67 8.09
N THR A 193 13.79 -12.88 7.58
CA THR A 193 12.50 -13.53 7.33
C THR A 193 12.39 -14.83 8.11
N HIS A 194 11.21 -15.12 8.64
CA HIS A 194 10.88 -16.41 9.23
C HIS A 194 9.57 -16.92 8.61
N VAL A 195 9.61 -18.07 7.94
CA VAL A 195 8.45 -18.65 7.24
C VAL A 195 8.10 -19.99 7.83
N LEU A 196 6.82 -20.18 8.17
CA LEU A 196 6.28 -21.44 8.63
C LEU A 196 5.80 -22.32 7.45
N PRO A 197 5.76 -23.66 7.62
CA PRO A 197 5.09 -24.53 6.66
C PRO A 197 3.61 -24.15 6.49
N ILE A 198 3.00 -24.58 5.39
CA ILE A 198 1.55 -24.41 5.16
C ILE A 198 0.78 -25.00 6.36
N SER A 199 -0.07 -24.19 6.97
CA SER A 199 -0.87 -24.56 8.14
C SER A 199 -2.00 -25.52 7.77
N SER A 200 -2.68 -26.07 8.77
CA SER A 200 -3.88 -26.89 8.53
C SER A 200 -5.02 -26.13 7.88
N LEU A 201 -4.99 -24.80 7.91
CA LEU A 201 -5.97 -23.92 7.27
C LEU A 201 -5.58 -23.56 5.82
N GLY A 202 -4.46 -24.08 5.29
CA GLY A 202 -4.00 -23.76 3.93
C GLY A 202 -3.13 -22.50 3.81
N LEU A 203 -2.85 -21.83 4.93
CA LEU A 203 -2.14 -20.55 4.95
C LEU A 203 -0.62 -20.74 5.13
N ILE A 204 0.19 -19.91 4.47
CA ILE A 204 1.59 -19.69 4.84
C ILE A 204 1.66 -18.45 5.72
N GLU A 205 2.16 -18.64 6.94
CA GLU A 205 2.43 -17.57 7.89
C GLU A 205 3.92 -17.25 7.91
N MET A 206 4.25 -15.96 7.82
CA MET A 206 5.64 -15.52 7.92
C MET A 206 5.78 -14.17 8.58
N THR A 207 6.98 -13.91 9.10
CA THR A 207 7.39 -12.58 9.53
C THR A 207 8.56 -12.10 8.68
N ARG A 208 8.55 -10.80 8.37
CA ARG A 208 9.66 -10.10 7.72
C ARG A 208 10.00 -8.86 8.53
N GLN A 209 11.26 -8.70 8.90
CA GLN A 209 11.72 -7.55 9.68
C GLN A 209 11.38 -6.24 8.96
N ARG A 210 10.72 -5.31 9.66
CA ARG A 210 10.52 -3.93 9.18
C ARG A 210 11.85 -3.18 9.27
N ALA A 211 12.42 -2.85 8.11
CA ALA A 211 13.63 -2.02 8.04
C ALA A 211 13.28 -0.52 7.99
N GLN A 212 12.16 -0.17 7.36
CA GLN A 212 11.61 1.18 7.19
C GLN A 212 10.08 1.08 7.11
N GLU A 213 9.37 2.22 7.05
CA GLU A 213 7.95 2.27 6.68
C GLU A 213 7.73 1.62 5.30
N SER A 214 6.51 1.15 5.05
CA SER A 214 6.18 0.55 3.74
C SER A 214 6.32 1.62 2.65
N LEU A 215 6.65 1.23 1.42
CA LEU A 215 6.66 2.19 0.32
C LEU A 215 5.25 2.76 0.07
N SER A 216 4.20 1.97 0.37
CA SER A 216 2.82 2.42 0.28
C SER A 216 2.55 3.65 1.16
N ASP A 217 3.04 3.66 2.40
CA ASP A 217 2.84 4.77 3.36
C ASP A 217 3.57 6.06 2.94
N SER A 218 4.67 5.94 2.20
CA SER A 218 5.45 7.09 1.71
C SER A 218 4.94 7.65 0.38
N ILE A 219 4.29 6.83 -0.44
CA ILE A 219 3.78 7.21 -1.77
C ILE A 219 2.31 7.61 -1.72
N TYR A 220 1.51 6.94 -0.88
CA TYR A 220 0.06 7.13 -0.82
C TYR A 220 -0.36 7.78 0.49
N GLN A 221 -1.41 8.61 0.40
CA GLN A 221 -2.16 9.07 1.57
C GLN A 221 -3.47 8.29 1.67
N ASN A 222 -3.94 8.07 2.90
CA ASN A 222 -5.24 7.47 3.14
C ASN A 222 -6.34 8.24 2.40
N CYS A 223 -7.29 7.50 1.82
CA CYS A 223 -8.42 8.11 1.14
C CYS A 223 -9.16 9.08 2.09
N PRO A 224 -9.29 10.37 1.75
CA PRO A 224 -9.89 11.35 2.66
C PRO A 224 -11.40 11.11 2.88
N TYR A 225 -12.02 10.28 2.04
CA TYR A 225 -13.43 9.92 2.09
C TYR A 225 -13.68 8.80 3.11
N CYS A 226 -13.07 7.64 2.90
CA CYS A 226 -13.34 6.44 3.69
C CYS A 226 -12.27 6.16 4.75
N GLN A 227 -11.19 6.95 4.79
CA GLN A 227 -10.05 6.78 5.69
C GLN A 227 -9.48 5.36 5.66
N GLY A 228 -9.35 4.80 4.45
CA GLY A 228 -8.82 3.44 4.23
C GLY A 228 -9.87 2.32 4.29
N ARG A 229 -11.14 2.62 4.58
CA ARG A 229 -12.20 1.58 4.64
C ARG A 229 -12.54 0.95 3.30
N GLY A 230 -12.19 1.59 2.18
CA GLY A 230 -12.45 1.10 0.81
C GLY A 230 -13.92 1.05 0.38
N VAL A 231 -14.86 1.39 1.26
CA VAL A 231 -16.30 1.41 1.02
C VAL A 231 -16.94 2.65 1.65
N VAL A 232 -18.08 3.07 1.10
CA VAL A 232 -18.94 4.12 1.64
C VAL A 232 -20.37 3.59 1.81
N LYS A 233 -21.14 4.14 2.75
CA LYS A 233 -22.55 3.76 2.96
C LYS A 233 -23.35 4.01 1.69
N THR A 234 -24.30 3.14 1.39
CA THR A 234 -25.24 3.32 0.28
C THR A 234 -26.18 4.51 0.52
N SER A 235 -26.75 5.06 -0.55
CA SER A 235 -27.76 6.13 -0.46
C SER A 235 -28.96 5.75 0.40
N MET A 236 -29.34 4.46 0.40
CA MET A 236 -30.36 3.89 1.27
C MET A 236 -29.99 3.99 2.75
N THR A 237 -28.80 3.55 3.12
CA THR A 237 -28.38 3.62 4.52
C THR A 237 -28.31 5.07 4.99
N THR A 238 -27.79 5.98 4.15
CA THR A 238 -27.78 7.41 4.47
C THR A 238 -29.21 7.98 4.58
N SER A 239 -30.16 7.59 3.73
CA SER A 239 -31.52 8.13 3.78
C SER A 239 -32.26 7.71 5.06
N VAL A 240 -32.09 6.46 5.49
CA VAL A 240 -32.63 5.95 6.76
C VAL A 240 -32.01 6.68 7.96
N GLU A 241 -30.69 6.94 7.94
CA GLU A 241 -30.02 7.73 8.99
C GLU A 241 -30.56 9.16 9.03
N LEU A 242 -30.69 9.81 7.87
CA LEU A 242 -31.26 11.14 7.76
C LEU A 242 -32.69 11.18 8.32
N HIS A 243 -33.55 10.21 8.01
CA HIS A 243 -34.91 10.14 8.56
C HIS A 243 -34.91 10.07 10.08
N ARG A 244 -34.05 9.24 10.67
CA ARG A 244 -33.91 9.13 12.13
C ARG A 244 -33.43 10.46 12.73
N THR A 245 -32.44 11.09 12.11
CA THR A 245 -31.92 12.38 12.55
C THR A 245 -32.98 13.48 12.43
N LEU A 246 -33.69 13.56 11.31
CA LEU A 246 -34.80 14.50 11.11
C LEU A 246 -35.88 14.31 12.18
N ASN A 247 -36.32 13.09 12.43
CA ASN A 247 -37.32 12.82 13.46
C ASN A 247 -36.87 13.27 14.86
N THR A 248 -35.59 13.10 15.20
CA THR A 248 -35.05 13.59 16.48
C THR A 248 -34.90 15.12 16.52
N VAL A 249 -34.34 15.72 15.48
CA VAL A 249 -34.12 17.18 15.38
C VAL A 249 -35.46 17.92 15.34
N MET A 250 -36.38 17.50 14.47
CA MET A 250 -37.70 18.13 14.36
C MET A 250 -38.48 18.01 15.67
N ARG A 251 -38.42 16.86 16.36
CA ARG A 251 -39.03 16.72 17.70
C ARG A 251 -38.41 17.66 18.72
N ARG A 252 -37.09 17.85 18.69
CA ARG A 252 -36.36 18.69 19.66
C ARG A 252 -36.66 20.17 19.45
N TYR A 253 -36.72 20.64 18.21
CA TYR A 253 -36.90 22.06 17.88
C TYR A 253 -38.32 22.41 17.41
N GLN A 254 -39.30 21.53 17.64
CA GLN A 254 -40.68 21.68 17.14
C GLN A 254 -41.37 23.00 17.55
N GLU A 255 -40.97 23.59 18.68
CA GLU A 255 -41.56 24.84 19.18
C GLU A 255 -40.85 26.09 18.64
N GLU A 256 -39.60 25.95 18.17
CA GLU A 256 -38.73 27.07 17.78
C GLU A 256 -38.56 27.17 16.26
N VAL A 257 -38.58 26.03 15.57
CA VAL A 257 -38.26 25.93 14.14
C VAL A 257 -39.41 25.25 13.41
N HIS A 258 -39.98 25.95 12.43
CA HIS A 258 -41.05 25.43 11.57
C HIS A 258 -40.60 25.14 10.14
N GLU A 259 -39.40 25.58 9.76
CA GLU A 259 -38.82 25.33 8.44
C GLU A 259 -37.39 24.79 8.58
N PHE A 260 -37.19 23.55 8.15
CA PHE A 260 -35.90 22.87 8.21
C PHE A 260 -35.32 22.76 6.80
N ARG A 261 -34.04 23.09 6.65
CA ARG A 261 -33.29 22.90 5.41
C ARG A 261 -32.25 21.81 5.58
N VAL A 262 -32.34 20.78 4.74
CA VAL A 262 -31.38 19.66 4.66
C VAL A 262 -30.46 19.88 3.47
N ILE A 263 -29.15 19.90 3.72
CA ILE A 263 -28.11 19.97 2.69
C ILE A 263 -27.40 18.61 2.66
N LEU A 264 -27.34 17.98 1.48
CA LEU A 264 -26.83 16.62 1.31
C LEU A 264 -26.32 16.37 -0.10
N ASN A 265 -25.65 15.25 -0.31
CA ASN A 265 -25.19 14.82 -1.63
C ASN A 265 -26.39 14.61 -2.62
N PRO A 266 -26.26 14.97 -3.91
CA PRO A 266 -27.32 14.83 -4.90
C PRO A 266 -27.85 13.41 -5.10
N ASP A 267 -27.02 12.37 -4.96
CA ASP A 267 -27.44 10.98 -5.14
C ASP A 267 -28.38 10.51 -4.02
N VAL A 268 -28.10 10.98 -2.79
CA VAL A 268 -28.99 10.73 -1.65
C VAL A 268 -30.28 11.53 -1.80
N LEU A 269 -30.20 12.79 -2.27
CA LEU A 269 -31.39 13.59 -2.55
C LEU A 269 -32.28 12.97 -3.64
N LYS A 270 -31.68 12.42 -4.69
CA LYS A 270 -32.43 11.73 -5.75
C LYS A 270 -33.24 10.58 -5.17
N ARG A 271 -32.60 9.72 -4.37
CA ARG A 271 -33.28 8.63 -3.66
C ARG A 271 -34.42 9.14 -2.79
N LEU A 272 -34.18 10.18 -2.00
CA LEU A 272 -35.20 10.73 -1.09
C LEU A 272 -36.48 11.16 -1.84
N ARG A 273 -36.32 11.71 -3.05
CA ARG A 273 -37.43 12.15 -3.88
C ARG A 273 -38.15 11.00 -4.60
N GLU A 274 -37.41 9.99 -5.02
CA GLU A 274 -37.96 8.90 -5.84
C GLU A 274 -38.54 7.76 -4.98
N GLU A 275 -37.92 7.43 -3.84
CA GLU A 275 -38.25 6.26 -3.04
C GLU A 275 -38.81 6.59 -1.65
N ASP A 276 -38.41 7.72 -1.05
CA ASP A 276 -38.72 8.04 0.36
C ASP A 276 -39.72 9.21 0.52
N GLU A 277 -40.39 9.65 -0.57
CA GLU A 277 -41.26 10.83 -0.59
C GLU A 277 -42.40 10.76 0.43
N GLU A 278 -43.09 9.61 0.52
CA GLU A 278 -44.21 9.42 1.44
C GLU A 278 -43.78 9.57 2.91
N LEU A 279 -42.61 9.02 3.26
CA LEU A 279 -42.05 9.10 4.61
C LEU A 279 -41.69 10.54 5.00
N LEU A 280 -41.22 11.34 4.05
CA LEU A 280 -40.92 12.75 4.28
C LEU A 280 -42.20 13.56 4.51
N ILE A 281 -43.25 13.30 3.73
CA ILE A 281 -44.57 13.93 3.91
C ILE A 281 -45.15 13.58 5.29
N GLU A 282 -45.00 12.34 5.75
CA GLU A 282 -45.42 11.93 7.08
C GLU A 282 -44.68 12.69 8.19
N LEU A 283 -43.37 12.91 8.04
CA LEU A 283 -42.57 13.70 8.98
C LEU A 283 -43.02 15.17 9.03
N GLU A 284 -43.22 15.79 7.86
CA GLU A 284 -43.73 17.18 7.78
C GLU A 284 -45.08 17.32 8.50
N ARG A 285 -46.00 16.38 8.25
CA ARG A 285 -47.32 16.37 8.89
C ARG A 285 -47.25 16.16 10.39
N ARG A 286 -46.41 15.23 10.85
CA ARG A 286 -46.28 14.89 12.28
C ARG A 286 -45.80 16.07 13.12
N TYR A 287 -44.87 16.86 12.61
CA TYR A 287 -44.26 17.98 13.33
C TYR A 287 -44.77 19.35 12.88
N ALA A 288 -45.82 19.40 12.04
CA ALA A 288 -46.38 20.63 11.48
C ALA A 288 -45.31 21.60 10.96
N SER A 289 -44.29 21.06 10.28
CA SER A 289 -43.08 21.76 9.86
C SER A 289 -42.73 21.40 8.43
N LYS A 290 -42.05 22.31 7.73
CA LYS A 290 -41.68 22.16 6.32
C LYS A 290 -40.23 21.70 6.17
N LEU A 291 -39.99 20.76 5.25
CA LEU A 291 -38.67 20.28 4.87
C LEU A 291 -38.27 20.86 3.50
N MET A 292 -37.09 21.45 3.44
CA MET A 292 -36.47 21.90 2.19
C MET A 292 -35.17 21.15 1.96
N PHE A 293 -34.98 20.63 0.76
CA PHE A 293 -33.78 19.87 0.42
C PHE A 293 -32.93 20.60 -0.61
N ARG A 294 -31.62 20.67 -0.35
CA ARG A 294 -30.62 21.21 -1.26
C ARG A 294 -29.55 20.16 -1.54
N GLY A 295 -29.40 19.80 -2.81
CA GLY A 295 -28.29 18.97 -3.27
C GLY A 295 -27.01 19.80 -3.38
N ASP A 296 -25.93 19.31 -2.78
CA ASP A 296 -24.60 19.90 -2.89
C ASP A 296 -23.59 18.84 -3.35
N PRO A 297 -23.09 18.92 -4.60
CA PRO A 297 -22.10 17.98 -5.12
C PRO A 297 -20.79 17.93 -4.32
N THR A 298 -20.49 18.95 -3.51
CA THR A 298 -19.28 18.94 -2.66
C THR A 298 -19.49 18.16 -1.35
N PHE A 299 -20.71 17.74 -1.04
CA PHE A 299 -21.00 16.94 0.15
C PHE A 299 -20.67 15.46 -0.09
N HIS A 300 -20.03 14.86 0.92
CA HIS A 300 -19.84 13.42 0.98
C HIS A 300 -21.20 12.70 1.02
N GLN A 301 -21.32 11.53 0.38
CA GLN A 301 -22.56 10.73 0.36
C GLN A 301 -23.06 10.35 1.76
N GLU A 302 -22.16 10.26 2.74
CA GLU A 302 -22.49 9.97 4.15
C GLU A 302 -22.72 11.22 5.00
N LYS A 303 -22.59 12.42 4.42
CA LYS A 303 -22.73 13.69 5.14
C LYS A 303 -24.01 14.38 4.72
N PHE A 304 -24.77 14.80 5.72
CA PHE A 304 -25.87 15.73 5.58
C PHE A 304 -25.84 16.72 6.73
N VAL A 305 -26.40 17.90 6.51
CA VAL A 305 -26.52 18.95 7.52
C VAL A 305 -27.97 19.41 7.54
N ILE A 306 -28.54 19.53 8.74
CA ILE A 306 -29.88 20.09 8.96
C ILE A 306 -29.70 21.48 9.56
N THR A 307 -30.36 22.46 8.98
CA THR A 307 -30.30 23.87 9.39
C THR A 307 -31.70 24.43 9.55
N ASP A 308 -31.86 25.43 10.41
CA ASP A 308 -33.05 26.28 10.40
C ASP A 308 -33.03 27.11 9.11
N ALA A 309 -34.10 27.03 8.33
CA ALA A 309 -34.19 27.72 7.06
C ALA A 309 -34.21 29.25 7.18
N SER A 310 -34.64 29.78 8.33
CA SER A 310 -34.84 31.21 8.58
C SER A 310 -33.55 31.96 8.89
N ASN A 311 -32.68 31.36 9.70
CA ASN A 311 -31.44 31.99 10.19
C ASN A 311 -30.17 31.23 9.76
N GLY A 312 -30.30 30.03 9.18
CA GLY A 312 -29.17 29.21 8.72
C GLY A 312 -28.38 28.52 9.84
N ALA A 313 -28.86 28.57 11.09
CA ALA A 313 -28.22 27.91 12.22
C ALA A 313 -28.26 26.38 12.05
N GLU A 314 -27.12 25.72 12.31
CA GLU A 314 -27.02 24.27 12.26
C GLU A 314 -27.78 23.64 13.45
N LEU A 315 -28.71 22.74 13.14
CA LEU A 315 -29.53 22.04 14.12
C LEU A 315 -28.95 20.66 14.36
N ARG A 316 -28.41 20.46 15.55
CA ARG A 316 -27.79 19.19 15.97
C ARG A 316 -28.74 18.39 16.87
N VAL A 317 -28.59 17.07 16.78
CA VAL A 317 -29.27 16.08 17.65
C VAL A 317 -29.03 16.42 19.11
#